data_AF-A0A914UFC3-F1
#
_entry.id   AF-A0A914UFC3-F1
#
_cell.length_a   1.000
_cell.length_b   1.000
_cell.length_c   1.000
_cell.angle_alpha   90.00
_cell.angle_beta   90.00
_cell.angle_gamma   90.00
#
_symmetry.space_group_name_H-M   'P 1'
#
loop_
_entity.id
_entity.type
_entity.pdbx_description
1 polymer ?
#
loop_
_entity_poly.entity_id
_entity_poly.type
_entity_poly.pdbx_seq_one_letter_code
_entity_poly.pdbx_strand_id
1 'polypeptide(L)'
;MPTFALESKCYKAVQLAKKYAEASVICRGINNGQLTSIPNEYVNAYLNVANEFFTPYAETQFWIGANDLKIPNQWAWEDGLK
;
A
#
# COMPACT_ATOMS: atom_id res chain seq x y z
N MET A 1 12.88 -7.43 0.58
CA MET A 1 11.85 -6.37 0.53
C MET A 1 12.01 -5.47 1.74
N PRO A 2 12.27 -4.17 1.54
CA PRO A 2 12.51 -3.23 2.61
C PRO A 2 11.23 -2.99 3.42
N THR A 3 11.38 -2.91 4.74
CA THR A 3 10.30 -2.61 5.68
C THR A 3 10.67 -1.31 6.39
N PHE A 4 9.69 -0.42 6.55
CA PHE A 4 9.91 0.89 7.14
C PHE A 4 8.73 1.26 8.03
N ALA A 5 9.00 1.97 9.13
CA ALA A 5 8.04 2.28 10.17
C ALA A 5 7.74 3.78 10.18
N LEU A 6 6.47 4.13 10.26
CA LEU A 6 6.00 5.50 10.45
C LEU A 6 4.89 5.47 11.49
N GLU A 7 5.05 6.28 12.54
CA GLU A 7 4.17 6.30 13.71
C GLU A 7 4.00 4.88 14.31
N SER A 8 2.77 4.38 14.44
CA SER A 8 2.44 3.05 14.96
C SER A 8 2.16 2.02 13.86
N LYS A 9 2.58 2.28 12.61
CA LYS A 9 2.37 1.39 11.46
C LYS A 9 3.70 0.98 10.80
N CYS A 10 3.71 -0.23 10.27
CA CYS A 10 4.81 -0.77 9.47
C CYS A 10 4.36 -0.93 8.02
N TYR A 11 5.24 -0.58 7.10
CA TYR A 11 4.99 -0.61 5.66
C TYR A 11 6.07 -1.43 4.98
N LYS A 12 5.71 -2.09 3.88
CA LYS A 12 6.64 -2.92 3.12
C LYS A 12 6.36 -2.78 1.64
N ALA A 13 7.40 -2.44 0.88
CA ALA A 13 7.32 -2.39 -0.57
C ALA A 13 7.45 -3.80 -1.15
N VAL A 14 6.46 -4.20 -1.97
CA VAL A 14 6.42 -5.48 -2.67
C VAL A 14 6.71 -5.23 -4.16
N GLN A 15 7.92 -5.60 -4.60
CA GLN A 15 8.38 -5.40 -5.98
C GLN A 15 7.92 -6.54 -6.91
N LEU A 16 6.61 -6.74 -7.03
CA LEU A 16 6.01 -7.73 -7.92
C LEU A 16 4.89 -7.08 -8.73
N ALA A 17 5.05 -7.01 -10.05
CA ALA A 17 4.02 -6.53 -10.96
C ALA A 17 2.83 -7.51 -10.96
N LYS A 18 1.72 -7.08 -10.35
CA LYS A 18 0.54 -7.89 -10.11
C LYS A 18 -0.72 -7.08 -10.32
N LYS A 19 -1.85 -7.75 -10.56
CA LYS A 19 -3.16 -7.07 -10.53
C LYS A 19 -3.55 -6.78 -9.07
N TYR A 20 -4.42 -5.79 -8.87
CA TYR A 20 -4.89 -5.39 -7.55
C TYR A 20 -5.30 -6.58 -6.65
N ALA A 21 -6.14 -7.49 -7.17
CA ALA A 21 -6.63 -8.63 -6.42
C ALA A 21 -5.51 -9.57 -5.94
N GLU A 22 -4.48 -9.79 -6.77
CA GLU A 22 -3.32 -10.59 -6.40
C GLU A 22 -2.43 -9.85 -5.39
N ALA A 23 -2.20 -8.55 -5.59
CA ALA A 23 -1.42 -7.71 -4.67
C ALA A 23 -2.03 -7.68 -3.26
N SER A 24 -3.35 -7.55 -3.18
CA SER A 24 -4.11 -7.61 -1.93
C SER A 24 -3.92 -8.94 -1.20
N VAL A 25 -4.05 -10.06 -1.90
CA VAL A 25 -3.79 -11.41 -1.33
C VAL A 25 -2.35 -11.55 -0.84
N ILE A 26 -1.38 -11.08 -1.64
CA ILE A 26 0.05 -11.11 -1.26
C ILE A 26 0.29 -10.33 0.03
N CYS A 27 -0.22 -9.10 0.13
CA CYS A 27 -0.04 -8.26 1.32
C CYS A 27 -0.67 -8.87 2.57
N ARG A 28 -1.84 -9.51 2.46
CA ARG A 28 -2.45 -10.27 3.57
C ARG A 28 -1.61 -11.46 4.03
N GLY A 29 -0.91 -12.10 3.10
CA GLY A 29 0.03 -13.18 3.40
C GLY A 29 1.31 -12.74 4.12
N ILE A 30 1.58 -11.45 4.23
CA ILE A 30 2.79 -10.91 4.88
C ILE A 30 2.43 -10.37 6.25
N ASN A 31 2.74 -11.11 7.31
CA ASN A 31 2.57 -10.69 8.71
C ASN A 31 1.15 -10.15 9.04
N ASN A 32 0.11 -10.72 8.42
CA ASN A 32 -1.27 -10.24 8.50
C ASN A 32 -1.42 -8.76 8.09
N GLY A 33 -0.59 -8.30 7.16
CA GLY A 33 -0.66 -6.97 6.58
C GLY A 33 -1.83 -6.81 5.62
N GLN A 34 -1.86 -5.68 4.94
CA GLN A 34 -2.86 -5.33 3.95
C GLN A 34 -2.30 -4.24 3.04
N LEU A 35 -2.94 -4.01 1.90
CA LEU A 35 -2.59 -2.84 1.08
C LEU A 35 -2.83 -1.57 1.89
N THR A 36 -1.90 -0.63 1.80
CA THR A 36 -1.85 0.51 2.73
C THR A 36 -2.98 1.50 2.52
N SER A 37 -3.51 2.04 3.63
CA SER A 37 -4.31 3.27 3.63
C SER A 37 -3.41 4.51 3.68
N ILE A 38 -3.92 5.63 3.17
CA ILE A 38 -3.24 6.93 3.20
C ILE A 38 -4.16 7.91 3.95
N PRO A 39 -4.00 8.05 5.29
CA PRO A 39 -4.91 8.83 6.11
C PRO A 39 -4.67 10.35 6.01
N ASN A 40 -3.49 10.78 5.57
CA ASN A 40 -3.11 12.19 5.48
C ASN A 40 -1.95 12.41 4.50
N GLU A 41 -1.66 13.67 4.22
CA GLU A 41 -0.61 14.11 3.31
C GLU A 41 0.81 13.71 3.76
N TYR A 42 1.04 13.63 5.08
CA TYR A 42 2.34 13.27 5.63
C TYR A 42 2.67 11.80 5.34
N VAL A 43 1.71 10.89 5.56
CA VAL A 43 1.86 9.48 5.17
C VAL A 43 2.04 9.36 3.66
N ASN A 44 1.28 10.10 2.85
CA ASN A 44 1.44 10.10 1.40
C ASN A 44 2.87 10.49 0.98
N ALA A 45 3.39 11.60 1.51
CA ALA A 45 4.74 12.08 1.20
C ALA A 45 5.80 11.05 1.61
N TYR A 46 5.67 10.50 2.82
CA TYR A 46 6.60 9.50 3.33
C TYR A 46 6.62 8.22 2.47
N LEU A 47 5.47 7.68 2.07
CA LEU A 47 5.40 6.48 1.22
C LEU A 47 6.06 6.70 -0.13
N ASN A 48 5.87 7.88 -0.74
CA ASN A 48 6.50 8.21 -2.02
C ASN A 48 8.02 8.28 -1.89
N VAL A 49 8.54 8.99 -0.88
CA VAL A 49 9.99 9.08 -0.62
C VAL A 49 10.58 7.72 -0.27
N ALA A 50 9.89 6.93 0.55
CA ALA A 50 10.34 5.59 0.91
C ALA A 50 10.38 4.68 -0.32
N ASN A 51 9.38 4.74 -1.20
CA ASN A 51 9.39 3.99 -2.46
C ASN A 51 10.58 4.39 -3.33
N GLU A 52 10.80 5.68 -3.55
CA GLU A 52 11.95 6.16 -4.35
C GLU A 52 13.29 5.71 -3.77
N PHE A 53 13.48 5.86 -2.45
CA PHE A 53 14.73 5.54 -1.78
C PHE A 53 15.02 4.04 -1.74
N PHE A 54 14.00 3.23 -1.42
CA PHE A 54 14.17 1.79 -1.20
C PHE A 54 13.94 0.95 -2.46
N THR A 55 13.31 1.52 -3.48
CA THR A 55 13.03 0.85 -4.76
C THR A 55 13.42 1.72 -5.96
N PRO A 56 14.69 2.18 -6.06
CA PRO A 56 15.11 3.18 -7.05
C PRO A 56 15.02 2.70 -8.51
N TYR A 57 14.90 1.39 -8.74
CA TYR A 57 14.77 0.78 -10.07
C TYR A 57 13.40 0.13 -10.31
N ALA A 58 12.46 0.26 -9.36
CA ALA A 58 11.12 -0.28 -9.50
C ALA A 58 10.19 0.69 -10.24
N GLU A 59 9.02 0.19 -10.66
CA GLU A 59 7.97 1.04 -11.21
C GLU A 59 7.63 2.18 -10.25
N THR A 60 7.38 3.37 -10.80
CA THR A 60 6.99 4.56 -10.03
C THR A 60 5.57 4.46 -9.48
N GLN A 61 4.82 3.44 -9.89
CA GLN A 61 3.44 3.20 -9.50
C GLN A 61 3.35 1.93 -8.66
N PHE A 62 2.58 1.97 -7.58
CA PHE A 62 2.37 0.84 -6.69
C PHE A 62 0.90 0.79 -6.23
N TRP A 63 0.44 -0.41 -5.89
CA TRP A 63 -0.92 -0.60 -5.38
C TRP A 63 -1.05 -0.08 -3.94
N ILE A 64 -2.18 0.56 -3.67
CA ILE A 64 -2.63 0.98 -2.34
C ILE A 64 -3.99 0.35 -2.04
N GLY A 65 -4.49 0.48 -0.81
CA GLY A 65 -5.70 -0.22 -0.34
C GLY A 65 -7.03 0.36 -0.83
N ALA A 66 -7.03 1.52 -1.49
CA ALA A 66 -8.25 2.14 -1.96
C ALA A 66 -8.88 1.31 -3.10
N ASN A 67 -10.17 1.01 -3.00
CA ASN A 67 -10.93 0.31 -4.03
C ASN A 67 -12.43 0.59 -3.92
N ASP A 68 -13.17 0.34 -5.00
CA ASP A 68 -14.64 0.43 -5.06
C ASP A 68 -15.31 -0.93 -5.32
N LEU A 69 -14.62 -2.03 -4.99
CA LEU A 69 -15.08 -3.40 -5.28
C LEU A 69 -16.40 -3.75 -4.58
N LYS A 70 -16.68 -3.13 -3.43
CA LYS A 70 -17.91 -3.37 -2.67
C LYS A 70 -19.10 -2.63 -3.25
N ILE A 71 -18.92 -1.36 -3.61
CA ILE A 71 -19.96 -0.51 -4.16
C ILE A 71 -19.30 0.35 -5.25
N PRO A 72 -19.64 0.15 -6.53
CA PRO A 72 -19.08 0.93 -7.62
C PRO A 72 -19.19 2.44 -7.37
N ASN A 73 -18.13 3.18 -7.67
CA ASN A 73 -17.99 4.62 -7.43
C ASN A 73 -17.95 5.06 -5.94
N GLN A 74 -17.91 4.13 -4.99
CA GLN A 74 -17.69 4.43 -3.57
C GLN A 74 -16.39 3.80 -3.12
N TRP A 75 -15.33 4.61 -3.17
CA TRP A 75 -14.00 4.18 -2.78
C TRP A 75 -13.89 4.04 -1.27
N ALA A 76 -13.32 2.93 -0.83
CA ALA A 76 -13.03 2.64 0.56
C ALA A 76 -11.67 1.97 0.68
N TRP A 77 -11.06 2.09 1.85
CA TRP A 77 -9.83 1.37 2.16
C TRP A 77 -10.14 -0.08 2.57
N GLU A 78 -9.29 -1.03 2.19
CA GLU A 78 -9.43 -2.43 2.62
C GLU A 78 -9.43 -2.60 4.15
N ASP A 79 -8.76 -1.69 4.87
CA ASP A 79 -8.67 -1.69 6.33
C ASP A 79 -9.89 -1.09 7.03
N GLY A 80 -10.88 -0.62 6.26
CA GLY A 80 -12.09 0.00 6.77
C GLY A 80 -11.88 1.42 7.29
N LEU A 81 -10.69 2.01 7.10
CA LEU A 81 -10.48 3.43 7.33
C LEU A 81 -11.43 4.21 6.40
N LYS A 82 -11.98 5.32 6.89
CA LYS A 82 -12.83 6.23 6.10
C LYS A 82 -12.05 7.47 5.72
#